data_AF-A0A3C1FGK1-F1
#
_entry.id   AF-A0A3C1FGK1-F1
#
_cell.length_a   1.000
_cell.length_b   1.000
_cell.length_c   1.000
_cell.angle_alpha   90.00
_cell.angle_beta   90.00
_cell.angle_gamma   90.00
#
_symmetry.space_group_name_H-M   'P 1'
#
loop_
_entity.id
_entity.type
_entity.pdbx_description
1 polymer ?
#
loop_
_entity_poly.entity_id
_entity_poly.type
_entity_poly.pdbx_seq_one_letter_code
_entity_poly.pdbx_strand_id
1 'polypeptide(L)' 'VVKTKGQEDLDVPVKMQRLAQWCDDVNRVQRDVTYDFVYVDQESFDDYRPTSFRQLVDSFTEYKH' A
#
# COMPACT_ATOMS: atom_id res chain seq x y z
N VAL A 1 8.22 0.64 -0.43
CA VAL A 1 8.27 0.71 1.06
C VAL A 1 7.06 -0.05 1.57
N VAL A 2 7.24 -1.03 2.46
CA VAL A 2 6.12 -1.84 3.01
C VAL A 2 5.93 -1.45 4.48
N LYS A 3 4.69 -1.09 4.86
CA LYS A 3 4.34 -0.71 6.23
C LYS A 3 3.21 -1.60 6.72
N THR A 4 3.52 -2.52 7.63
CA THR A 4 2.54 -3.40 8.29
C THR A 4 2.01 -2.70 9.56
N LYS A 5 0.68 -2.64 9.74
CA LYS A 5 0.03 -2.07 10.93
C LYS A 5 -0.84 -3.15 11.59
N GLY A 6 -0.69 -3.34 12.91
CA GLY A 6 -1.50 -4.28 13.70
C GLY A 6 -2.75 -3.68 14.35
N GLN A 7 -2.97 -2.36 14.21
CA GLN A 7 -4.18 -1.68 14.70
C GLN A 7 -4.62 -0.64 13.67
N GLU A 8 -5.88 -0.73 13.24
CA GLU A 8 -6.53 0.31 12.44
C GLU A 8 -6.78 1.53 13.32
N ASP A 9 -5.89 2.52 13.21
CA ASP A 9 -6.20 3.88 13.67
C ASP A 9 -7.22 4.52 12.72
N LEU A 10 -8.12 5.35 13.23
CA LEU A 10 -9.02 6.20 12.44
C LEU A 10 -8.30 7.08 11.38
N ASP A 11 -6.98 7.25 11.51
CA ASP A 11 -6.14 7.99 10.56
C ASP A 11 -5.68 7.19 9.33
N VAL A 12 -6.00 5.89 9.20
CA VAL A 12 -5.51 5.06 8.09
C VAL A 12 -5.79 5.71 6.72
N PRO A 13 -7.01 6.21 6.42
CA PRO A 13 -7.29 6.85 5.13
C PRO A 13 -6.40 8.06 4.84
N VAL A 14 -6.22 8.96 5.82
CA VAL A 14 -5.39 10.17 5.66
C VAL A 14 -3.91 9.81 5.49
N LYS A 15 -3.44 8.79 6.22
CA LYS A 15 -2.07 8.28 6.11
C LYS A 15 -1.83 7.66 4.72
N MET A 16 -2.80 6.97 4.15
CA MET A 16 -2.71 6.40 2.81
C MET A 16 -2.71 7.49 1.73
N GLN A 17 -3.58 8.50 1.83
CA GLN A 17 -3.57 9.66 0.93
C GLN A 17 -2.21 10.37 0.92
N ARG A 18 -1.61 10.58 2.10
CA ARG A 18 -0.29 11.20 2.19
C ARG A 18 0.81 10.35 1.56
N LEU A 19 0.72 9.03 1.67
CA LEU A 19 1.67 8.10 1.06
C LEU A 19 1.54 8.07 -0.46
N ALA A 20 0.30 8.08 -0.98
CA ALA A 20 0.02 8.20 -2.41
C ALA A 20 0.66 9.46 -3.00
N GLN A 21 0.43 10.61 -2.35
CA GLN A 21 1.05 11.88 -2.76
C GLN A 21 2.59 11.81 -2.79
N TRP A 22 3.19 11.13 -1.81
CA TRP A 22 4.64 10.96 -1.78
C TRP A 22 5.15 10.11 -2.96
N CYS A 23 4.45 9.02 -3.30
CA CYS A 23 4.77 8.21 -4.47
C CYS A 23 4.71 9.07 -5.76
N ASP A 24 3.67 9.89 -5.92
CA ASP A 24 3.54 10.78 -7.08
C ASP A 24 4.67 11.82 -7.15
N ASP A 25 5.02 12.42 -6.01
CA ASP A 25 6.09 13.42 -5.94
C ASP A 25 7.45 12.80 -6.31
N VAL A 26 7.76 11.60 -5.82
CA VAL A 26 9.03 10.91 -6.13
C VAL A 26 9.07 10.47 -7.60
N ASN A 27 7.97 9.93 -8.12
CA ASN A 27 7.85 9.51 -9.52
C ASN A 27 7.89 10.71 -10.49
N ARG A 28 7.54 11.91 -10.02
CA ARG A 28 7.70 13.16 -10.78
C ARG A 28 9.15 13.61 -10.86
N VAL A 29 9.93 13.43 -9.79
CA VAL A 29 11.34 13.89 -9.69
C VAL A 29 12.30 12.96 -10.43
N GLN A 30 12.06 11.64 -10.42
CA GLN A 30 12.89 10.67 -11.13
C GLN A 30 12.04 9.59 -11.80
N ARG A 31 12.55 8.97 -12.87
CA ARG A 31 11.83 7.97 -13.69
C ARG A 31 12.56 6.64 -13.85
N ASP A 32 13.65 6.42 -13.12
CA ASP A 32 14.44 5.19 -13.20
C ASP A 32 13.66 4.01 -12.61
N VAL A 33 12.86 4.28 -11.56
CA VAL A 33 12.01 3.29 -10.90
C VAL A 33 10.66 3.92 -10.56
N THR A 34 9.57 3.16 -10.74
CA THR A 34 8.24 3.54 -10.28
C THR A 34 8.05 3.13 -8.83
N TYR A 35 7.80 4.11 -7.97
CA TYR A 35 7.46 3.91 -6.58
C TYR A 35 5.95 3.80 -6.43
N ASP A 36 5.52 2.78 -5.71
CA ASP A 36 4.12 2.53 -5.40
C ASP A 36 4.00 1.96 -3.98
N PHE A 37 2.80 1.99 -3.41
CA PHE A 37 2.50 1.53 -2.05
C PHE A 37 1.47 0.40 -2.05
N VAL A 38 1.45 -0.45 -1.03
CA VAL A 38 0.36 -1.42 -0.84
C VAL A 38 -0.02 -1.39 0.63
N TYR A 39 -1.32 -1.33 0.90
CA TYR A 39 -1.88 -1.43 2.23
C TYR A 39 -2.43 -2.83 2.45
N VAL A 40 -2.00 -3.48 3.52
CA VAL A 40 -2.40 -4.85 3.87
C VAL A 40 -2.94 -4.81 5.29
N ASP A 41 -4.26 -4.99 5.43
CA ASP A 41 -4.90 -5.25 6.72
C ASP A 41 -4.74 -6.73 7.10
N GLN A 42 -4.78 -7.00 8.41
CA GLN A 42 -4.53 -8.32 8.95
C GLN A 42 -5.64 -9.31 8.60
N GLU A 43 -6.91 -8.87 8.63
CA GLU A 43 -8.08 -9.71 8.37
C GLU A 43 -8.05 -10.26 6.94
N SER A 44 -7.91 -9.37 5.95
CA SER A 44 -7.82 -9.76 4.54
C SER A 44 -6.56 -10.58 4.25
N PHE A 45 -5.45 -10.34 4.95
CA PHE A 45 -4.24 -11.15 4.81
C PHE A 45 -4.43 -12.58 5.30
N ASP A 46 -5.08 -12.76 6.45
CA ASP A 46 -5.34 -14.07 7.03
C ASP A 46 -6.37 -14.88 6.22
N ASP A 47 -7.28 -14.21 5.53
CA ASP A 47 -8.26 -14.79 4.62
C ASP A 47 -7.65 -15.17 3.25
N TYR A 48 -6.93 -14.25 2.60
CA TYR A 48 -6.38 -14.48 1.26
C TYR A 48 -5.07 -15.28 1.24
N ARG A 49 -4.26 -15.18 2.30
CA ARG A 49 -2.95 -15.86 2.45
C ARG A 49 -2.10 -15.87 1.17
N PRO A 50 -1.76 -14.69 0.62
CA PRO A 50 -0.99 -14.61 -0.61
C PRO A 50 0.38 -15.29 -0.43
N THR A 51 0.77 -16.11 -1.41
CA THR A 51 2.02 -16.90 -1.39
C THR A 51 3.16 -16.22 -2.14
N SER A 52 2.88 -15.10 -2.81
CA SER A 52 3.86 -14.32 -3.56
C SER A 52 3.60 -12.83 -3.41
N PHE A 53 4.65 -12.03 -3.60
CA PHE A 53 4.54 -10.58 -3.57
C PHE A 53 3.60 -10.05 -4.67
N ARG A 54 3.59 -10.70 -5.84
CA ARG A 54 2.68 -10.33 -6.93
C ARG A 54 1.21 -10.49 -6.54
N GLN A 55 0.86 -11.64 -5.94
CA GLN A 55 -0.50 -11.86 -5.42
C GLN A 55 -0.88 -10.81 -4.38
N LEU A 56 0.07 -10.44 -3.51
CA LEU A 56 -0.17 -9.40 -2.51
C LEU A 56 -0.46 -8.03 -3.18
N VAL A 57 0.30 -7.64 -4.20
CA VAL A 57 0.04 -6.36 -4.91
C VAL A 57 -1.30 -6.41 -5.66
N ASP A 58 -1.62 -7.53 -6.30
CA ASP A 58 -2.83 -7.68 -7.11
C ASP A 58 -4.11 -7.78 -6.26
N SER A 59 -4.03 -8.31 -5.03
CA SER A 59 -5.18 -8.52 -4.14
C SER A 59 -5.49 -7.34 -3.22
N PHE A 60 -4.49 -6.51 -2.86
CA PHE A 60 -4.64 -5.48 -1.84
C PHE A 60 -4.70 -4.07 -2.46
N THR A 61 -5.84 -3.74 -3.07
CA THR A 61 -6.02 -2.50 -3.85
C THR A 61 -6.96 -1.47 -3.24
N GLU A 62 -7.40 -1.65 -1.98
CA GLU A 62 -8.43 -0.81 -1.33
C GLU A 62 -8.13 0.70 -1.40
N TYR A 63 -6.86 1.08 -1.20
CA TYR A 63 -6.43 2.48 -1.17
C TYR A 63 -5.77 2.96 -2.48
N LYS A 64 -6.00 2.26 -3.61
CA LYS A 64 -5.39 2.58 -4.92
C LYS A 64 -6.20 3.56 -5.78
N HIS A 65 -7.26 4.15 -5.23
CA HIS A 65 -8.23 4.99 -5.95
C HIS A 65 -7.94 6.48 -5.87
#